data_AF-A0A317A607-F1
#
_entry.id   AF-A0A317A607-F1
#
_cell.length_a   1.000
_cell.length_b   1.000
_cell.length_c   1.000
_cell.angle_alpha   90.00
_cell.angle_beta   90.00
_cell.angle_gamma   90.00
#
_symmetry.space_group_name_H-M   'P 1'
#
loop_
_entity.id
_entity.type
_entity.pdbx_description
1 polymer ?
#
loop_
_entity_poly.entity_id
_entity_poly.type
_entity_poly.pdbx_seq_one_letter_code
_entity_poly.pdbx_strand_id
1 'polypeptide(L)'
;MFDKLRGKSPSGHSKQDSTTSTTSFSRPTPPPAYTSPSQTTFASLSLHMEDRLRFLRFPAPILTTCTATILAHWPPGIQQERPYATSHEIKLNGYPWRGYGQEAAQARRLMKALLSTLHSNGWILTLNTDITKTATDKDTLVFRYQSPAPPEHEWCCVAFSRQDRLRFVDAPASLYAELEARLGGSGEEWVKGQGEYAEGIWEFKLVGHPWQATGTTTMRVRELLIVLVEMLEAEGWGVYASIDQKSGAAQGTSGTDTWHCCRVKGWEKGMPVYMR
;
A
#
# COMPACT_ATOMS: atom_id res chain seq x y z
N MET A 1 11.42 -67.38 -23.34
CA MET A 1 11.14 -68.53 -24.22
C MET A 1 11.03 -67.98 -25.63
N PHE A 2 12.09 -68.16 -26.43
CA PHE A 2 12.22 -68.14 -27.91
C PHE A 2 11.69 -66.90 -28.70
N ASP A 3 12.29 -66.40 -29.77
CA ASP A 3 13.42 -66.87 -30.55
C ASP A 3 14.01 -65.74 -31.41
N LYS A 4 15.27 -65.92 -31.79
CA LYS A 4 15.96 -65.22 -32.87
C LYS A 4 15.29 -65.57 -34.19
N LEU A 5 15.26 -64.66 -35.18
CA LEU A 5 15.55 -65.08 -36.55
C LEU A 5 16.30 -63.99 -37.33
N ARG A 6 17.39 -64.47 -37.93
CA ARG A 6 18.43 -63.79 -38.68
C ARG A 6 18.15 -64.07 -40.15
N GLY A 7 17.94 -63.05 -40.98
CA GLY A 7 17.86 -63.15 -42.44
C GLY A 7 19.13 -62.58 -43.10
N LYS A 8 19.78 -63.36 -43.95
CA LYS A 8 21.04 -63.07 -44.66
C LYS A 8 20.85 -62.10 -45.85
N SER A 9 21.94 -61.38 -46.17
CA SER A 9 22.18 -60.47 -47.32
C SER A 9 22.00 -61.11 -48.70
N PRO A 10 21.98 -60.30 -49.78
CA PRO A 10 23.25 -60.08 -50.49
C PRO A 10 23.50 -58.64 -50.98
N SER A 11 24.80 -58.42 -51.20
CA SER A 11 25.48 -57.28 -51.81
C SER A 11 25.02 -56.95 -53.23
N GLY A 12 24.91 -55.65 -53.53
CA GLY A 12 24.95 -55.11 -54.88
C GLY A 12 25.58 -53.73 -54.86
N HIS A 13 26.82 -53.62 -55.35
CA HIS A 13 27.44 -52.34 -55.68
C HIS A 13 27.00 -51.92 -57.09
N SER A 14 26.42 -50.73 -57.22
CA SER A 14 26.45 -49.96 -58.46
C SER A 14 26.50 -48.48 -58.14
N LYS A 15 27.61 -47.86 -58.52
CA LYS A 15 27.84 -46.41 -58.51
C LYS A 15 26.83 -45.72 -59.42
N GLN A 16 26.27 -44.61 -58.97
CA GLN A 16 25.88 -43.53 -59.87
C GLN A 16 25.93 -42.19 -59.12
N ASP A 17 26.64 -41.25 -59.74
CA ASP A 17 26.84 -39.87 -59.32
C ASP A 17 25.50 -39.13 -59.24
N SER A 18 25.27 -38.44 -58.14
CA SER A 18 24.19 -37.45 -58.03
C SER A 18 24.69 -36.25 -57.23
N THR A 19 25.21 -35.29 -57.98
CA THR A 19 25.18 -33.84 -57.78
C THR A 19 24.79 -33.35 -56.39
N THR A 20 25.77 -32.84 -55.65
CA THR A 20 25.63 -32.08 -54.42
C THR A 20 24.83 -30.80 -54.67
N SER A 21 23.51 -30.84 -54.46
CA SER A 21 22.70 -29.64 -54.30
C SER A 21 22.96 -29.06 -52.91
N THR A 22 23.87 -28.08 -52.83
CA THR A 22 24.13 -27.28 -51.64
C THR A 22 22.91 -26.41 -51.36
N THR A 23 21.93 -26.95 -50.62
CA THR A 23 20.89 -26.13 -49.96
C THR A 23 21.58 -25.26 -48.92
N SER A 24 21.75 -23.97 -49.24
CA SER A 24 22.11 -22.95 -48.28
C SER A 24 20.98 -22.80 -47.27
N PHE A 25 21.10 -23.44 -46.11
CA PHE A 25 20.26 -23.13 -44.96
C PHE A 25 20.60 -21.70 -44.51
N SER A 26 19.75 -20.73 -44.87
CA SER A 26 19.81 -19.41 -44.27
C SER A 26 19.54 -19.58 -42.78
N ARG A 27 20.57 -19.33 -41.97
CA ARG A 27 20.45 -19.26 -40.51
C ARG A 27 19.31 -18.29 -40.18
N PRO A 28 18.34 -18.67 -39.32
CA PRO A 28 17.32 -17.73 -38.88
C PRO A 28 18.02 -16.51 -38.30
N THR A 29 17.66 -15.32 -38.78
CA THR A 29 18.06 -14.08 -38.13
C THR A 29 17.63 -14.19 -36.67
N PRO A 30 18.55 -14.00 -35.70
CA PRO A 30 18.14 -13.93 -34.30
C PRO A 30 17.07 -12.84 -34.20
N PRO A 31 16.00 -13.05 -33.42
CA PRO A 31 15.03 -11.99 -33.16
C PRO A 31 15.81 -10.74 -32.70
N PRO A 32 15.38 -9.52 -33.09
CA PRO A 32 16.03 -8.31 -32.63
C PRO A 32 16.19 -8.42 -31.11
N ALA A 33 17.44 -8.31 -30.64
CA ALA A 33 17.69 -8.32 -29.22
C ALA A 33 16.84 -7.21 -28.62
N TYR A 34 15.87 -7.59 -27.77
CA TYR A 34 15.17 -6.64 -26.93
C TYR A 34 16.22 -6.02 -26.01
N THR A 35 16.87 -4.95 -26.46
CA THR A 35 17.63 -4.05 -25.58
C THR A 35 16.60 -3.26 -24.79
N SER A 36 15.99 -3.92 -23.80
CA SER A 36 15.07 -3.30 -22.88
C SER A 36 15.77 -3.13 -21.54
N PRO A 37 16.35 -1.95 -21.23
CA PRO A 37 16.56 -1.59 -19.84
C PRO A 37 15.28 -0.94 -19.32
N SER A 38 14.12 -1.59 -19.44
CA SER A 38 12.96 -1.24 -18.63
C SER A 38 13.06 -1.96 -17.29
N GLN A 39 14.19 -1.80 -16.59
CA GLN A 39 14.29 -2.30 -15.22
C GLN A 39 13.39 -1.41 -14.37
N THR A 40 12.26 -1.97 -13.95
CA THR A 40 11.40 -1.38 -12.93
C THR A 40 12.22 -1.19 -11.66
N THR A 41 12.32 0.06 -11.20
CA THR A 41 13.01 0.38 -9.94
C THR A 41 12.04 0.28 -8.78
N PHE A 42 12.46 -0.41 -7.71
CA PHE A 42 11.70 -0.52 -6.48
C PHE A 42 12.48 0.05 -5.29
N ALA A 43 11.74 0.65 -4.36
CA ALA A 43 12.23 1.17 -3.08
C ALA A 43 11.24 0.81 -1.97
N SER A 44 11.64 0.96 -0.71
CA SER A 44 10.79 0.64 0.43
C SER A 44 10.89 1.66 1.55
N LEU A 45 9.74 1.97 2.15
CA LEU A 45 9.60 2.71 3.40
C LEU A 45 9.07 1.74 4.46
N SER A 46 9.65 1.76 5.65
CA SER A 46 9.21 0.92 6.77
C SER A 46 9.30 1.63 8.10
N LEU A 47 8.43 1.24 9.03
CA LEU A 47 8.28 1.82 10.36
C LEU A 47 8.94 0.89 11.39
N HIS A 48 9.81 1.43 12.24
CA HIS A 48 10.61 0.62 13.16
C HIS A 48 10.54 1.13 14.58
N MET A 49 10.56 0.20 15.53
CA MET A 49 10.46 0.48 16.97
C MET A 49 9.24 1.37 17.25
N GLU A 50 9.43 2.46 18.00
CA GLU A 50 8.39 3.41 18.36
C GLU A 50 8.51 4.75 17.62
N ASP A 51 9.64 5.01 16.95
CA ASP A 51 10.01 6.35 16.48
C ASP A 51 10.94 6.41 15.25
N ARG A 52 11.14 5.29 14.53
CA ARG A 52 12.07 5.25 13.39
C ARG A 52 11.36 5.02 12.06
N LEU A 53 11.88 5.65 11.01
CA LEU A 53 11.59 5.38 9.60
C LEU A 53 12.85 4.83 8.95
N ARG A 54 12.70 3.85 8.06
CA ARG A 54 13.78 3.35 7.21
C ARG A 54 13.41 3.43 5.75
N PHE A 55 14.30 4.05 4.98
CA PHE A 55 14.19 4.25 3.54
C PHE A 55 15.23 3.37 2.84
N LEU A 56 14.77 2.40 2.06
CA LEU A 56 15.62 1.44 1.34
C LEU A 56 15.54 1.73 -0.16
N ARG A 57 16.70 1.95 -0.81
CA ARG A 57 16.86 2.15 -2.26
C ARG A 57 16.19 3.40 -2.86
N PHE A 58 15.74 4.35 -2.04
CA PHE A 58 15.33 5.67 -2.55
C PHE A 58 16.55 6.50 -2.98
N PRO A 59 16.49 7.21 -4.13
CA PRO A 59 17.53 8.15 -4.54
C PRO A 59 17.70 9.30 -3.53
N ALA A 60 18.92 9.85 -3.43
CA ALA A 60 19.22 10.94 -2.50
C ALA A 60 18.27 12.15 -2.61
N PRO A 61 17.87 12.64 -3.81
CA PRO A 61 16.89 13.72 -3.90
C PRO A 61 15.55 13.40 -3.23
N ILE A 62 15.09 12.15 -3.35
CA ILE A 62 13.82 11.70 -2.75
C ILE A 62 13.94 11.62 -1.22
N LEU A 63 15.09 11.16 -0.72
CA LEU A 63 15.38 11.19 0.72
C LEU A 63 15.33 12.62 1.27
N THR A 64 15.97 13.58 0.59
CA THR A 64 15.92 15.01 0.97
C THR A 64 14.49 15.54 1.01
N THR A 65 13.67 15.23 0.00
CA THR A 65 12.26 15.64 -0.03
C THR A 65 11.44 14.99 1.10
N CYS A 66 11.68 13.72 1.41
CA CYS A 66 11.02 13.03 2.52
C CYS A 66 11.44 13.62 3.88
N THR A 67 12.73 13.92 4.08
CA THR A 67 13.22 14.61 5.29
C THR A 67 12.56 15.97 5.47
N ALA A 68 12.45 16.77 4.41
CA ALA A 68 11.74 18.05 4.46
C ALA A 68 10.25 17.88 4.80
N THR A 69 9.60 16.84 4.24
CA THR A 69 8.20 16.49 4.55
C THR A 69 8.03 16.13 6.02
N ILE A 70 8.96 15.35 6.59
CA ILE A 70 8.95 14.98 8.01
C ILE A 70 9.02 16.24 8.87
N LEU A 71 9.95 17.15 8.61
CA LEU A 71 10.10 18.38 9.40
C LEU A 71 8.87 19.29 9.32
N ALA A 72 8.16 19.29 8.18
CA ALA A 72 6.94 20.08 8.00
C ALA A 72 5.71 19.48 8.72
N HIS A 73 5.63 18.14 8.81
CA HIS A 73 4.43 17.44 9.31
C HIS A 73 4.62 16.71 10.65
N TRP A 74 5.82 16.75 11.21
CA TRP A 74 6.12 16.21 12.54
C TRP A 74 6.72 17.31 13.42
N PRO A 75 5.88 18.07 14.16
CA PRO A 75 6.33 19.22 14.95
C PRO A 75 7.50 18.93 15.93
N PRO A 76 7.58 17.75 16.59
CA PRO A 76 8.75 17.43 17.42
C PRO A 76 10.07 17.34 16.63
N GLY A 77 10.01 17.12 15.32
CA GLY A 77 11.17 17.08 14.43
C GLY A 77 11.96 15.78 14.47
N ILE A 78 13.15 15.82 13.85
CA ILE A 78 14.06 14.69 13.69
C ILE A 78 15.10 14.71 14.82
N GLN A 79 15.30 13.56 15.45
CA GLN A 79 16.34 13.36 16.47
C GLN A 79 17.68 12.99 15.85
N GLN A 80 17.68 12.10 14.85
CA GLN A 80 18.92 11.58 14.25
C GLN A 80 18.66 11.04 12.85
N GLU A 81 19.62 11.22 11.94
CA GLU A 81 19.69 10.52 10.66
C GLU A 81 21.00 9.74 10.57
N ARG A 82 20.95 8.52 10.02
CA ARG A 82 22.15 7.70 9.83
C ARG A 82 21.95 6.62 8.76
N PRO A 83 23.04 6.16 8.11
CA PRO A 83 23.04 4.87 7.45
C PRO A 83 22.72 3.75 8.45
N TYR A 84 21.88 2.80 8.05
CA TYR A 84 21.58 1.59 8.82
C TYR A 84 21.48 0.40 7.87
N ALA A 85 22.51 -0.46 7.89
CA ALA A 85 22.70 -1.52 6.90
C ALA A 85 22.58 -0.95 5.47
N THR A 86 21.64 -1.46 4.67
CA THR A 86 21.39 -1.01 3.29
C THR A 86 20.35 0.11 3.18
N SER A 87 19.88 0.66 4.31
CA SER A 87 18.84 1.69 4.39
C SER A 87 19.35 3.00 4.99
N HIS A 88 18.62 4.09 4.74
CA HIS A 88 18.75 5.35 5.47
C HIS A 88 17.72 5.37 6.61
N GLU A 89 18.18 5.48 7.84
CA GLU A 89 17.32 5.49 9.03
C GLU A 89 17.18 6.91 9.57
N ILE A 90 15.93 7.33 9.79
CA ILE A 90 15.57 8.58 10.43
C ILE A 90 14.86 8.26 11.74
N LYS A 91 15.41 8.73 12.85
CA LYS A 91 14.80 8.68 14.18
C LYS A 91 14.12 10.00 14.46
N LEU A 92 12.85 9.94 14.84
CA LEU A 92 12.00 11.09 15.17
C LEU A 92 12.08 11.40 16.67
N ASN A 93 11.88 12.66 17.04
CA ASN A 93 11.59 13.01 18.43
C ASN A 93 10.16 12.56 18.80
N GLY A 94 9.95 12.07 20.02
CA GLY A 94 8.66 11.51 20.44
C GLY A 94 8.48 10.05 20.03
N TYR A 95 7.24 9.55 20.04
CA TYR A 95 6.93 8.14 19.82
C TYR A 95 5.71 7.95 18.88
N PRO A 96 5.81 8.40 17.61
CA PRO A 96 4.69 8.42 16.66
C PRO A 96 4.03 7.04 16.47
N TRP A 97 4.79 5.95 16.60
CA TRP A 97 4.31 4.60 16.33
C TRP A 97 3.66 3.93 17.54
N ARG A 98 3.55 4.59 18.70
CA ARG A 98 2.81 4.01 19.84
C ARG A 98 1.29 3.98 19.63
N GLY A 99 0.76 4.81 18.72
CA GLY A 99 -0.65 4.75 18.31
C GLY A 99 -1.66 5.30 19.33
N TYR A 100 -1.23 5.92 20.42
CA TYR A 100 -2.10 6.57 21.41
C TYR A 100 -1.66 8.00 21.75
N GLY A 101 -2.50 8.73 22.48
CA GLY A 101 -2.25 10.12 22.88
C GLY A 101 -2.41 11.12 21.73
N GLN A 102 -1.89 12.34 21.93
CA GLN A 102 -1.96 13.43 20.96
C GLN A 102 -1.12 13.16 19.71
N GLU A 103 -0.01 12.42 19.87
CA GLU A 103 0.90 12.05 18.79
C GLU A 103 0.25 11.15 17.75
N ALA A 104 -0.75 10.34 18.11
CA ALA A 104 -1.39 9.40 17.19
C ALA A 104 -2.08 10.09 15.99
N ALA A 105 -2.65 11.29 16.20
CA ALA A 105 -3.26 12.06 15.11
C ALA A 105 -2.18 12.58 14.14
N GLN A 106 -1.12 13.16 14.70
CA GLN A 106 0.00 13.70 13.92
C GLN A 106 0.77 12.59 13.20
N ALA A 107 0.90 11.40 13.78
CA ALA A 107 1.57 10.26 13.14
C ALA A 107 0.82 9.79 11.88
N ARG A 108 -0.51 9.87 11.87
CA ARG A 108 -1.33 9.60 10.66
C ARG A 108 -1.14 10.68 9.61
N ARG A 109 -1.10 11.95 10.01
CA ARG A 109 -0.82 13.07 9.11
C ARG A 109 0.58 12.98 8.50
N LEU A 110 1.58 12.58 9.29
CA LEU A 110 2.94 12.32 8.82
C LEU A 110 2.99 11.22 7.76
N MET A 111 2.35 10.07 8.01
CA MET A 111 2.28 8.99 7.03
C MET A 111 1.55 9.42 5.76
N LYS A 112 0.42 10.11 5.89
CA LYS A 112 -0.32 10.70 4.77
C LYS A 112 0.57 11.63 3.92
N ALA A 113 1.32 12.51 4.57
CA ALA A 113 2.23 13.43 3.90
C ALA A 113 3.38 12.70 3.18
N LEU A 114 3.98 11.69 3.80
CA LEU A 114 5.01 10.86 3.16
C LEU A 114 4.49 10.11 1.94
N LEU A 115 3.29 9.51 2.01
CA LEU A 115 2.66 8.85 0.88
C LEU A 115 2.38 9.83 -0.26
N SER A 116 1.81 11.00 0.07
CA SER A 116 1.57 12.08 -0.90
C SER A 116 2.87 12.53 -1.57
N THR A 117 3.93 12.78 -0.79
CA THR A 117 5.24 13.18 -1.30
C THR A 117 5.82 12.13 -2.23
N LEU A 118 5.83 10.86 -1.83
CA LEU A 118 6.37 9.78 -2.65
C LEU A 118 5.57 9.62 -3.95
N HIS A 119 4.24 9.63 -3.86
CA HIS A 119 3.34 9.52 -5.00
C HIS A 119 3.57 10.65 -6.02
N SER A 120 3.60 11.92 -5.59
CA SER A 120 3.85 13.07 -6.47
C SER A 120 5.25 13.07 -7.09
N ASN A 121 6.19 12.30 -6.54
CA ASN A 121 7.53 12.10 -7.10
C ASN A 121 7.65 10.80 -7.92
N GLY A 122 6.52 10.18 -8.29
CA GLY A 122 6.48 8.99 -9.14
C GLY A 122 6.75 7.67 -8.41
N TRP A 123 6.78 7.65 -7.08
CA TRP A 123 6.93 6.42 -6.29
C TRP A 123 5.56 5.89 -5.87
N ILE A 124 5.07 4.90 -6.61
CA ILE A 124 3.70 4.38 -6.47
C ILE A 124 3.71 3.13 -5.61
N LEU A 125 2.88 3.11 -4.57
CA LEU A 125 2.76 1.98 -3.67
C LEU A 125 2.27 0.77 -4.46
N THR A 126 3.06 -0.29 -4.43
CA THR A 126 2.74 -1.56 -5.09
C THR A 126 2.07 -2.51 -4.11
N LEU A 127 2.60 -2.57 -2.89
CA LEU A 127 2.08 -3.38 -1.80
C LEU A 127 2.54 -2.81 -0.45
N ASN A 128 1.72 -3.03 0.57
CA ASN A 128 2.12 -2.97 1.97
C ASN A 128 1.96 -4.37 2.57
N THR A 129 2.91 -4.78 3.39
CA THR A 129 2.91 -6.12 3.99
C THR A 129 3.68 -6.11 5.29
N ASP A 130 3.19 -6.89 6.25
CA ASP A 130 3.95 -7.26 7.42
C ASP A 130 4.90 -8.42 7.07
N ILE A 131 6.17 -8.27 7.47
CA ILE A 131 7.24 -9.26 7.24
C ILE A 131 7.86 -9.72 8.56
N THR A 132 7.31 -9.29 9.68
CA THR A 132 7.77 -9.60 11.03
C THR A 132 6.71 -10.41 11.78
N LYS A 133 7.12 -11.10 12.85
CA LYS A 133 6.20 -11.85 13.74
C LYS A 133 6.28 -11.33 15.17
N THR A 134 6.70 -10.07 15.31
CA THR A 134 6.94 -9.44 16.61
C THR A 134 5.68 -8.74 17.04
N ALA A 135 5.31 -8.74 18.32
CA ALA A 135 4.10 -8.03 18.79
C ALA A 135 4.09 -6.49 18.56
N THR A 136 5.20 -5.94 18.07
CA THR A 136 5.39 -4.54 17.68
C THR A 136 5.71 -4.41 16.19
N ASP A 137 5.27 -5.39 15.41
CA ASP A 137 5.29 -5.35 13.94
C ASP A 137 4.49 -4.16 13.42
N LYS A 138 4.79 -3.80 12.18
CA LYS A 138 4.23 -2.69 11.40
C LYS A 138 4.48 -3.00 9.94
N ASP A 139 3.70 -2.40 9.07
CA ASP A 139 3.83 -2.64 7.64
C ASP A 139 5.16 -2.13 7.06
N THR A 140 5.68 -2.92 6.13
CA THR A 140 6.66 -2.50 5.14
C THR A 140 5.94 -2.11 3.85
N LEU A 141 6.24 -0.91 3.35
CA LEU A 141 5.67 -0.35 2.13
C LEU A 141 6.68 -0.49 0.99
N VAL A 142 6.27 -1.06 -0.14
CA VAL A 142 7.12 -1.22 -1.34
C VAL A 142 6.56 -0.38 -2.48
N PHE A 143 7.42 0.45 -3.05
CA PHE A 143 7.09 1.41 -4.09
C PHE A 143 7.78 1.07 -5.39
N ARG A 144 7.06 1.22 -6.50
CA ARG A 144 7.57 1.16 -7.86
C ARG A 144 7.74 2.58 -8.38
N TYR A 145 8.89 2.88 -8.98
CA TYR A 145 9.08 4.14 -9.67
C TYR A 145 8.32 4.15 -11.02
N GLN A 146 7.71 5.28 -11.33
CA GLN A 146 6.99 5.57 -12.56
C GLN A 146 7.36 6.96 -13.06
N SER A 147 7.58 7.08 -14.37
CA SER A 147 7.76 8.35 -15.06
C SER A 147 6.88 8.39 -16.32
N PRO A 148 6.07 9.44 -16.53
CA PRO A 148 5.91 10.60 -15.66
C PRO A 148 5.24 10.24 -14.32
N ALA A 149 5.41 11.11 -13.32
CA ALA A 149 4.68 11.00 -12.07
C ALA A 149 3.16 11.12 -12.32
N PRO A 150 2.30 10.51 -11.48
CA PRO A 150 0.87 10.65 -11.64
C PRO A 150 0.41 12.10 -11.41
N PRO A 151 -0.84 12.43 -11.82
CA PRO A 151 -1.47 13.70 -11.49
C PRO A 151 -1.46 13.98 -9.98
N GLU A 152 -1.59 15.26 -9.61
CA GLU A 152 -1.74 15.64 -8.20
C GLU A 152 -2.98 14.98 -7.58
N HIS A 153 -2.85 14.55 -6.33
CA HIS A 153 -3.93 13.96 -5.56
C HIS A 153 -4.17 14.72 -4.25
N GLU A 154 -5.42 14.73 -3.83
CA GLU A 154 -5.84 15.10 -2.48
C GLU A 154 -5.77 13.86 -1.57
N TRP A 155 -5.52 14.05 -0.28
CA TRP A 155 -5.28 12.96 0.67
C TRP A 155 -6.01 13.18 1.99
N CYS A 156 -6.61 12.11 2.52
CA CYS A 156 -7.21 12.05 3.85
C CYS A 156 -7.00 10.67 4.49
N CYS A 157 -7.41 10.49 5.74
CA CYS A 157 -7.33 9.19 6.41
C CYS A 157 -8.66 8.78 7.04
N VAL A 158 -8.93 7.48 7.04
CA VAL A 158 -9.98 6.86 7.87
C VAL A 158 -9.30 5.96 8.91
N ALA A 159 -9.57 6.20 10.17
CA ALA A 159 -8.89 5.54 11.29
C ALA A 159 -9.88 4.90 12.26
N PHE A 160 -9.78 3.57 12.37
CA PHE A 160 -10.44 2.79 13.40
C PHE A 160 -9.64 2.95 14.70
N SER A 161 -10.24 3.51 15.74
CA SER A 161 -9.53 3.94 16.95
C SER A 161 -10.22 3.45 18.21
N ARG A 162 -9.43 3.16 19.26
CA ARG A 162 -9.93 2.57 20.51
C ARG A 162 -10.75 1.31 20.22
N GLN A 163 -11.86 1.09 20.93
CA GLN A 163 -12.75 -0.05 20.73
C GLN A 163 -13.93 0.29 19.80
N ASP A 164 -14.26 1.57 19.66
CA ASP A 164 -15.55 2.03 19.11
C ASP A 164 -15.50 3.37 18.37
N ARG A 165 -14.31 3.92 18.09
CA ARG A 165 -14.19 5.22 17.42
C ARG A 165 -13.83 5.06 15.95
N LEU A 166 -14.60 5.70 15.09
CA LEU A 166 -14.27 5.88 13.68
C LEU A 166 -13.89 7.34 13.46
N ARG A 167 -12.71 7.60 12.92
CA ARG A 167 -12.21 8.96 12.72
C ARG A 167 -11.89 9.22 11.26
N PHE A 168 -12.33 10.36 10.78
CA PHE A 168 -11.97 10.92 9.48
C PHE A 168 -10.98 12.06 9.72
N VAL A 169 -9.75 11.91 9.24
CA VAL A 169 -8.64 12.85 9.45
C VAL A 169 -8.36 13.60 8.16
N ASP A 170 -8.48 14.92 8.21
CA ASP A 170 -8.35 15.86 7.09
C ASP A 170 -9.24 15.48 5.90
N ALA A 171 -10.42 14.93 6.19
CA ALA A 171 -11.41 14.51 5.21
C ALA A 171 -12.46 15.61 5.00
N PRO A 172 -12.91 15.87 3.77
CA PRO A 172 -14.04 16.76 3.53
C PRO A 172 -15.32 16.19 4.14
N ALA A 173 -16.23 17.06 4.59
CA ALA A 173 -17.46 16.63 5.26
C ALA A 173 -18.36 15.74 4.40
N SER A 174 -18.32 15.89 3.08
CA SER A 174 -19.09 15.04 2.16
C SER A 174 -18.73 13.55 2.30
N LEU A 175 -17.51 13.22 2.74
CA LEU A 175 -17.09 11.83 2.94
C LEU A 175 -17.74 11.12 4.12
N TYR A 176 -18.30 11.86 5.08
CA TYR A 176 -18.85 11.26 6.30
C TYR A 176 -20.25 11.72 6.66
N ALA A 177 -20.77 12.77 6.02
CA ALA A 177 -22.08 13.32 6.30
C ALA A 177 -23.22 12.29 6.13
N GLU A 178 -23.09 11.35 5.20
CA GLU A 178 -24.12 10.34 4.91
C GLU A 178 -23.98 9.03 5.71
N LEU A 179 -22.98 8.92 6.59
CA LEU A 179 -22.64 7.65 7.25
C LEU A 179 -23.83 7.05 8.00
N GLU A 180 -24.47 7.87 8.83
CA GLU A 180 -25.60 7.45 9.67
C GLU A 180 -26.81 7.04 8.83
N ALA A 181 -27.12 7.78 7.77
CA ALA A 181 -28.21 7.48 6.86
C ALA A 181 -28.00 6.14 6.12
N ARG A 182 -26.77 5.89 5.64
CA ARG A 182 -26.44 4.64 4.95
C ARG A 182 -26.43 3.42 5.87
N LEU A 183 -26.02 3.60 7.13
CA LEU A 183 -26.06 2.54 8.13
C LEU A 183 -27.49 2.29 8.65
N GLY A 184 -28.34 3.31 8.69
CA GLY A 184 -29.73 3.22 9.18
C GLY A 184 -30.63 2.27 8.40
N GLY A 185 -30.29 1.94 7.14
CA GLY A 185 -31.00 0.93 6.35
C GLY A 185 -30.94 -0.49 6.92
N SER A 186 -30.01 -0.76 7.86
CA SER A 186 -29.85 -2.06 8.51
C SER A 186 -30.85 -2.34 9.65
N GLY A 187 -31.67 -1.36 10.03
CA GLY A 187 -32.63 -1.47 11.14
C GLY A 187 -32.01 -1.44 12.54
N GLU A 188 -30.69 -1.29 12.64
CA GLU A 188 -29.94 -1.21 13.90
C GLU A 188 -29.22 0.14 14.04
N GLU A 189 -29.20 0.67 15.27
CA GLU A 189 -28.49 1.91 15.59
C GLU A 189 -26.98 1.67 15.62
N TRP A 190 -26.25 2.34 14.74
CA TRP A 190 -24.79 2.24 14.63
C TRP A 190 -24.04 3.36 15.34
N VAL A 191 -24.58 4.58 15.29
CA VAL A 191 -23.91 5.79 15.77
C VAL A 191 -24.51 6.20 17.10
N LYS A 192 -23.70 6.22 18.16
CA LYS A 192 -24.08 6.71 19.49
C LYS A 192 -23.83 8.20 19.66
N GLY A 193 -23.00 8.79 18.81
CA GLY A 193 -22.70 10.22 18.81
C GLY A 193 -21.60 10.55 17.81
N GLN A 194 -21.49 11.83 17.46
CA GLN A 194 -20.48 12.32 16.54
C GLN A 194 -20.09 13.77 16.85
N GLY A 195 -18.94 14.19 16.35
CA GLY A 195 -18.48 15.59 16.46
C GLY A 195 -17.01 15.76 16.10
N GLU A 196 -16.56 17.01 16.13
CA GLU A 196 -15.14 17.33 15.95
C GLU A 196 -14.34 16.92 17.19
N TYR A 197 -13.39 15.99 17.00
CA TYR A 197 -12.51 15.51 18.07
C TYR A 197 -11.31 16.45 18.28
N ALA A 198 -10.78 16.97 17.20
CA ALA A 198 -9.70 17.95 17.13
C ALA A 198 -9.75 18.62 15.76
N GLU A 199 -8.99 19.70 15.57
CA GLU A 199 -8.91 20.41 14.30
C GLU A 199 -8.68 19.45 13.13
N GLY A 200 -9.63 19.42 12.18
CA GLY A 200 -9.57 18.57 10.99
C GLY A 200 -9.83 17.08 11.26
N ILE A 201 -10.35 16.70 12.43
CA ILE A 201 -10.66 15.31 12.78
C ILE A 201 -12.12 15.20 13.23
N TRP A 202 -12.95 14.60 12.38
CA TRP A 202 -14.31 14.23 12.74
C TRP A 202 -14.34 12.82 13.33
N GLU A 203 -15.04 12.62 14.44
CA GLU A 203 -15.15 11.33 15.12
C GLU A 203 -16.61 10.90 15.25
N PHE A 204 -16.87 9.63 14.92
CA PHE A 204 -18.07 8.91 15.31
C PHE A 204 -17.75 7.99 16.49
N LYS A 205 -18.62 8.03 17.50
CA LYS A 205 -18.73 6.98 18.52
C LYS A 205 -19.74 5.95 18.05
N LEU A 206 -19.27 4.73 17.81
CA LEU A 206 -20.13 3.63 17.39
C LEU A 206 -20.75 2.91 18.61
N VAL A 207 -21.87 2.24 18.38
CA VAL A 207 -22.51 1.37 19.37
C VAL A 207 -21.67 0.10 19.55
N GLY A 208 -21.47 -0.31 20.82
CA GLY A 208 -20.70 -1.50 21.17
C GLY A 208 -19.18 -1.33 21.00
N HIS A 209 -18.50 -2.41 20.59
CA HIS A 209 -17.05 -2.48 20.43
C HIS A 209 -16.67 -3.11 19.07
N PRO A 210 -17.00 -2.48 17.93
CA PRO A 210 -16.80 -3.04 16.60
C PRO A 210 -15.34 -3.43 16.31
N TRP A 211 -14.36 -2.73 16.89
CA TRP A 211 -12.94 -3.04 16.67
C TRP A 211 -12.44 -4.21 17.53
N GLN A 212 -13.30 -4.79 18.35
CA GLN A 212 -13.11 -6.03 19.10
C GLN A 212 -14.26 -7.00 18.82
N ALA A 213 -14.76 -6.99 17.58
CA ALA A 213 -15.92 -7.78 17.18
C ALA A 213 -15.70 -9.29 17.35
N THR A 214 -16.73 -9.97 17.83
CA THR A 214 -16.83 -11.43 17.91
C THR A 214 -18.18 -11.89 17.39
N GLY A 215 -18.32 -13.17 17.04
CA GLY A 215 -19.59 -13.73 16.54
C GLY A 215 -20.16 -12.97 15.34
N THR A 216 -21.46 -12.67 15.37
CA THR A 216 -22.19 -11.98 14.29
C THR A 216 -21.72 -10.54 14.07
N THR A 217 -21.21 -9.87 15.11
CA THR A 217 -20.65 -8.51 15.00
C THR A 217 -19.50 -8.44 13.99
N THR A 218 -18.79 -9.55 13.76
CA THR A 218 -17.72 -9.59 12.76
C THR A 218 -18.23 -9.37 11.33
N MET A 219 -19.46 -9.80 11.01
CA MET A 219 -20.09 -9.56 9.72
C MET A 219 -20.66 -8.15 9.63
N ARG A 220 -21.25 -7.65 10.71
CA ARG A 220 -21.69 -6.25 10.82
C ARG A 220 -20.56 -5.26 10.54
N VAL A 221 -19.36 -5.52 11.08
CA VAL A 221 -18.19 -4.68 10.80
C VAL A 221 -17.83 -4.72 9.31
N ARG A 222 -17.95 -5.87 8.63
CA ARG A 222 -17.69 -5.97 7.19
C ARG A 222 -18.70 -5.17 6.37
N GLU A 223 -19.97 -5.18 6.76
CA GLU A 223 -21.00 -4.33 6.15
C GLU A 223 -20.66 -2.84 6.33
N LEU A 224 -20.24 -2.43 7.54
CA LEU A 224 -19.74 -1.08 7.77
C LEU A 224 -18.53 -0.74 6.86
N LEU A 225 -17.56 -1.66 6.70
CA LEU A 225 -16.42 -1.42 5.82
C LEU A 225 -16.84 -1.26 4.35
N ILE A 226 -17.84 -2.04 3.88
CA ILE A 226 -18.40 -1.89 2.53
C ILE A 226 -19.02 -0.50 2.37
N VAL A 227 -19.87 -0.08 3.32
CA VAL A 227 -20.49 1.26 3.30
C VAL A 227 -19.43 2.36 3.26
N LEU A 228 -18.33 2.23 4.01
CA LEU A 228 -17.24 3.20 3.99
C LEU A 228 -16.56 3.28 2.62
N VAL A 229 -16.31 2.15 1.97
CA VAL A 229 -15.72 2.13 0.63
C VAL A 229 -16.68 2.71 -0.40
N GLU A 230 -17.97 2.39 -0.34
CA GLU A 230 -18.99 2.98 -1.22
C GLU A 230 -19.11 4.49 -1.04
N MET A 231 -19.00 4.99 0.20
CA MET A 231 -19.00 6.42 0.49
C MET A 231 -17.76 7.13 -0.06
N LEU A 232 -16.59 6.51 0.08
CA LEU A 232 -15.35 7.02 -0.53
C LEU A 232 -15.50 7.11 -2.05
N GLU A 233 -15.93 6.03 -2.71
CA GLU A 233 -16.05 5.99 -4.17
C GLU A 233 -17.12 6.94 -4.71
N ALA A 234 -18.24 7.11 -4.02
CA ALA A 234 -19.29 8.06 -4.40
C ALA A 234 -18.79 9.52 -4.48
N GLU A 235 -17.73 9.82 -3.75
CA GLU A 235 -17.07 11.13 -3.70
C GLU A 235 -15.71 11.12 -4.41
N GLY A 236 -15.39 10.07 -5.17
CA GLY A 236 -14.18 9.99 -5.99
C GLY A 236 -12.93 9.47 -5.28
N TRP A 237 -13.03 9.12 -4.00
CA TRP A 237 -11.91 8.69 -3.19
C TRP A 237 -11.71 7.18 -3.28
N GLY A 238 -10.45 6.76 -3.31
CA GLY A 238 -10.06 5.36 -3.19
C GLY A 238 -9.16 5.14 -1.96
N VAL A 239 -9.21 3.93 -1.40
CA VAL A 239 -8.24 3.50 -0.38
C VAL A 239 -6.91 3.21 -1.07
N TYR A 240 -5.92 4.07 -0.89
CA TYR A 240 -4.58 3.90 -1.46
C TYR A 240 -3.77 2.85 -0.69
N ALA A 241 -3.88 2.86 0.64
CA ALA A 241 -3.20 1.92 1.52
C ALA A 241 -3.99 1.70 2.82
N SER A 242 -3.98 0.47 3.33
CA SER A 242 -4.45 0.13 4.69
C SER A 242 -3.23 -0.23 5.53
N ILE A 243 -2.72 0.71 6.32
CA ILE A 243 -1.38 0.57 6.93
C ILE A 243 -1.51 0.26 8.42
N ASP A 244 -0.89 -0.84 8.87
CA ASP A 244 -0.55 -0.99 10.27
C ASP A 244 0.69 -0.15 10.60
N GLN A 245 0.44 0.98 11.27
CA GLN A 245 1.46 1.95 11.65
C GLN A 245 1.65 2.06 13.18
N LYS A 246 1.03 1.18 13.96
CA LYS A 246 0.99 1.28 15.42
C LYS A 246 1.60 0.02 16.02
N SER A 247 2.59 0.18 16.89
CA SER A 247 2.99 -0.90 17.79
C SER A 247 1.78 -1.28 18.65
N GLY A 248 1.43 -2.56 18.67
CA GLY A 248 0.41 -3.08 19.57
C GLY A 248 0.69 -2.62 21.00
N ALA A 249 -0.34 -2.22 21.73
CA ALA A 249 -0.19 -1.95 23.16
C ALA A 249 0.34 -3.21 23.85
N ALA A 250 1.05 -3.04 24.97
CA ALA A 250 1.68 -4.10 25.77
C ALA A 250 0.73 -5.16 26.38
N GLN A 251 -0.43 -5.42 25.77
CA GLN A 251 -1.52 -6.25 26.27
C GLN A 251 -2.22 -7.04 25.15
N GLY A 252 -1.47 -7.59 24.20
CA GLY A 252 -1.98 -8.62 23.27
C GLY A 252 -3.13 -8.16 22.36
N THR A 253 -3.38 -6.85 22.25
CA THR A 253 -4.34 -6.27 21.32
C THR A 253 -3.59 -5.77 20.09
N SER A 254 -3.86 -6.36 18.92
CA SER A 254 -3.35 -5.85 17.65
C SER A 254 -3.93 -4.46 17.38
N GLY A 255 -3.12 -3.58 16.80
CA GLY A 255 -3.61 -2.32 16.26
C GLY A 255 -4.58 -2.59 15.11
N THR A 256 -5.56 -1.71 14.93
CA THR A 256 -6.26 -1.59 13.65
C THR A 256 -5.43 -0.76 12.68
N ASP A 257 -5.54 -1.06 11.40
CA ASP A 257 -4.93 -0.25 10.35
C ASP A 257 -5.47 1.18 10.33
N THR A 258 -4.76 2.05 9.62
CA THR A 258 -5.30 3.33 9.14
C THR A 258 -5.38 3.28 7.63
N TRP A 259 -6.56 3.58 7.09
CA TRP A 259 -6.74 3.76 5.66
C TRP A 259 -6.25 5.14 5.25
N HIS A 260 -5.28 5.18 4.36
CA HIS A 260 -4.84 6.39 3.68
C HIS A 260 -5.54 6.43 2.33
N CYS A 261 -6.37 7.44 2.14
CA CYS A 261 -7.25 7.58 0.99
C CYS A 261 -6.76 8.72 0.10
N CYS A 262 -6.94 8.60 -1.20
CA CYS A 262 -6.60 9.65 -2.14
C CYS A 262 -7.62 9.77 -3.27
N ARG A 263 -7.64 10.94 -3.90
CA ARG A 263 -8.44 11.24 -5.09
C ARG A 263 -7.65 12.18 -5.99
N VAL A 264 -7.76 12.02 -7.31
CA VAL A 264 -7.19 12.98 -8.27
C VAL A 264 -7.73 14.38 -7.98
N LYS A 265 -6.84 15.37 -7.91
CA LYS A 265 -7.24 16.76 -7.70
C LYS A 265 -8.04 17.26 -8.90
N GLY A 266 -9.16 17.93 -8.62
CA GLY A 266 -10.11 18.37 -9.66
C GLY A 266 -11.06 17.28 -10.15
N TRP A 267 -11.16 16.16 -9.42
CA TRP A 267 -12.22 15.18 -9.67
C TRP A 267 -13.61 15.81 -9.47
N GLU A 268 -14.54 15.47 -10.36
CA GLU A 268 -15.93 15.92 -10.33
C GLU A 268 -16.88 14.71 -10.31
N LYS A 269 -18.08 14.91 -9.74
CA LYS A 269 -19.07 13.84 -9.57
C LYS A 269 -19.45 13.21 -10.91
N GLY A 270 -19.32 11.90 -11.01
CA GLY A 270 -19.55 11.13 -12.24
C GLY A 270 -18.27 10.77 -13.01
N MET A 271 -17.12 11.35 -12.64
CA MET A 271 -15.83 10.89 -13.15
C MET A 271 -15.47 9.51 -12.55
N PRO A 272 -14.82 8.63 -13.32
CA PRO A 272 -14.39 7.34 -12.80
C PRO A 272 -13.40 7.48 -11.65
N VAL A 273 -13.46 6.52 -10.72
CA VAL A 273 -12.46 6.36 -9.66
C VAL A 273 -11.41 5.38 -10.15
N TYR A 274 -10.18 5.84 -10.31
CA TYR A 274 -9.06 4.98 -10.68
C TYR A 274 -8.30 4.58 -9.41
N MET A 275 -8.09 3.27 -9.23
CA MET A 275 -7.23 2.77 -8.14
C MET A 275 -5.79 2.59 -8.66
N ARG A 276 -4.86 3.32 -8.01
CA ARG A 276 -3.39 3.40 -8.22
C ARG A 276 -2.89 4.10 -9.49
#